data_AF-A0A8H3YDI3-F1
#
_entry.id   AF-A0A8H3YDI3-F1
#
_cell.length_a   1.000
_cell.length_b   1.000
_cell.length_c   1.000
_cell.angle_alpha   90.00
_cell.angle_beta   90.00
_cell.angle_gamma   90.00
#
_symmetry.space_group_name_H-M   'P 1'
#
loop_
_entity.id
_entity.type
_entity.pdbx_description
1 polymer ?
#
loop_
_entity_poly.entity_id
_entity_poly.type
_entity_poly.pdbx_seq_one_letter_code
_entity_poly.pdbx_strand_id
1 'polypeptide(L)'
;MTLQNNAAPPFVNTLPASEGHPIPSLPKTDEGIRVCQVIGLKPEALEEYKRVHEDVFEGVLKALRRAGVVDYSIHHFELPLNPSSTTTSSASTPSTTHILVAHMRYINSTSLDDFKRDMAKIGEDPETQRWWQLTDNMQSSFIPGAVGSATGPGWWSTGKEVFRFEG
;
A
#
# COMPACT_ATOMS: atom_id res chain seq x y z
N MET A 1 6.17 -31.82 2.69
CA MET A 1 7.33 -30.92 2.80
C MET A 1 6.77 -29.58 3.25
N THR A 2 6.79 -29.33 4.56
CA THR A 2 6.14 -28.16 5.17
C THR A 2 7.05 -26.96 4.94
N LEU A 3 6.62 -26.01 4.11
CA LEU A 3 7.30 -24.73 3.99
C LEU A 3 7.11 -23.99 5.32
N GLN A 4 8.12 -24.07 6.18
CA GLN A 4 8.20 -23.28 7.38
C GLN A 4 8.51 -21.86 6.92
N ASN A 5 7.45 -21.07 6.75
CA ASN A 5 7.52 -19.68 6.35
C ASN A 5 8.08 -18.89 7.55
N ASN A 6 9.40 -18.85 7.68
CA ASN A 6 10.11 -17.98 8.63
C ASN A 6 10.03 -16.53 8.11
N ALA A 7 8.82 -15.96 8.09
CA ALA A 7 8.66 -14.53 7.90
C ALA A 7 9.20 -13.83 9.15
N ALA A 8 10.14 -12.91 8.98
CA ALA A 8 10.49 -11.95 10.01
C ALA A 8 9.21 -11.26 10.52
N PRO A 9 9.13 -10.86 11.81
CA PRO A 9 7.98 -10.12 12.30
C PRO A 9 7.74 -8.88 11.42
N PRO A 10 6.48 -8.49 11.15
CA PRO A 10 6.19 -7.34 10.31
C PRO A 10 6.82 -6.09 10.93
N PHE A 11 7.48 -5.28 10.11
CA PHE A 11 7.92 -3.94 10.52
C PHE A 11 6.68 -3.10 10.86
N VAL A 12 6.58 -2.64 12.10
CA VAL A 12 5.45 -1.82 12.55
C VAL A 12 5.91 -0.38 12.70
N ASN A 13 5.53 0.48 11.76
CA ASN A 13 5.66 1.92 11.93
C ASN A 13 4.64 2.39 12.96
N THR A 14 5.13 2.80 14.12
CA THR A 14 4.31 3.45 15.15
C THR A 14 4.82 4.86 15.35
N LEU A 15 3.93 5.84 15.26
CA LEU A 15 4.21 7.14 15.86
C LEU A 15 4.35 6.92 17.37
N PRO A 16 5.36 7.51 18.05
CA PRO A 16 5.37 7.55 19.50
C PRO A 16 4.05 8.17 19.99
N ALA A 17 3.64 7.87 21.22
CA ALA A 17 2.46 8.52 21.82
C ALA A 17 2.71 10.04 21.90
N SER A 18 2.39 10.78 20.83
CA SER A 18 2.60 12.23 20.76
C SER A 18 1.38 12.94 21.33
N GLU A 19 1.60 13.93 22.19
CA GLU A 19 0.54 14.79 22.69
C GLU A 19 -0.18 15.51 21.54
N GLY A 20 -1.52 15.37 21.47
CA GLY A 20 -2.37 16.19 20.60
C GLY A 20 -3.07 15.48 19.44
N HIS A 21 -2.82 14.19 19.16
CA HIS A 21 -3.66 13.40 18.25
C HIS A 21 -3.84 11.96 18.75
N PRO A 22 -4.96 11.65 19.44
CA PRO A 22 -5.19 10.30 19.95
C PRO A 22 -5.14 9.29 18.81
N ILE A 23 -4.56 8.11 19.08
CA ILE A 23 -4.68 6.97 18.16
C ILE A 23 -6.17 6.65 18.08
N PRO A 24 -6.79 6.63 16.88
CA PRO A 24 -8.18 6.25 16.77
C PRO A 24 -8.34 4.81 17.25
N SER A 25 -9.35 4.54 18.09
CA SER A 25 -9.76 3.16 18.35
C SER A 25 -10.17 2.55 17.01
N LEU A 26 -9.61 1.37 16.69
CA LEU A 26 -10.01 0.68 15.46
C LEU A 26 -11.52 0.45 15.50
N PRO A 27 -12.25 0.84 14.44
CA PRO A 27 -13.69 0.62 14.38
C PRO A 27 -14.01 -0.87 14.50
N LYS A 28 -15.20 -1.15 15.01
CA LYS A 28 -15.78 -2.49 14.90
C LYS A 28 -15.82 -2.88 13.42
N THR A 29 -15.81 -4.17 13.14
CA THR A 29 -15.54 -4.62 11.77
C THR A 29 -16.67 -4.34 10.78
N ASP A 30 -17.84 -3.95 11.29
CA ASP A 30 -19.01 -3.42 10.57
C ASP A 30 -18.99 -1.89 10.35
N GLU A 31 -18.01 -1.19 10.92
CA GLU A 31 -17.86 0.27 10.83
C GLU A 31 -16.72 0.68 9.87
N GLY A 32 -16.97 1.70 9.04
CA GLY A 32 -16.01 2.19 8.03
C GLY A 32 -15.94 1.33 6.77
N ILE A 33 -14.86 1.48 5.99
CA ILE A 33 -14.60 0.67 4.79
C ILE A 33 -13.21 0.06 4.83
N ARG A 34 -13.04 -1.04 4.09
CA ARG A 34 -11.75 -1.66 3.79
C ARG A 34 -11.37 -1.32 2.36
N VAL A 35 -10.14 -0.89 2.19
CA VAL A 35 -9.60 -0.50 0.88
C VAL A 35 -8.44 -1.43 0.57
N CYS A 36 -8.52 -2.09 -0.57
CA CYS A 36 -7.45 -2.92 -1.13
C CYS A 36 -6.98 -2.28 -2.43
N GLN A 37 -5.68 -2.04 -2.57
CA GLN A 37 -5.10 -1.47 -3.77
C GLN A 37 -3.87 -2.23 -4.22
N VAL A 38 -3.60 -2.19 -5.52
CA VAL A 38 -2.44 -2.84 -6.13
C VAL A 38 -1.65 -1.89 -7.00
N ILE A 39 -0.33 -2.06 -7.01
CA ILE A 39 0.60 -1.36 -7.90
C ILE A 39 1.78 -2.28 -8.24
N GLY A 40 2.43 -2.04 -9.37
CA GLY A 40 3.69 -2.68 -9.71
C GLY A 40 4.84 -2.08 -8.92
N LEU A 41 5.84 -2.90 -8.62
CA LEU A 41 7.12 -2.49 -8.06
C LEU A 41 8.22 -2.82 -9.07
N LYS A 42 9.17 -1.91 -9.24
CA LYS A 42 10.37 -2.18 -10.03
C LYS A 42 11.24 -3.19 -9.27
N PRO A 43 11.63 -4.34 -9.85
CA PRO A 43 12.39 -5.37 -9.14
C PRO A 43 13.65 -4.83 -8.45
N GLU A 44 14.37 -3.94 -9.13
CA GLU A 44 15.59 -3.30 -8.64
C GLU A 44 15.39 -2.36 -7.45
N ALA A 45 14.14 -1.94 -7.17
CA ALA A 45 13.82 -1.02 -6.09
C ALA A 45 13.34 -1.71 -4.82
N LEU A 46 13.22 -3.05 -4.79
CA LEU A 46 12.61 -3.76 -3.66
C LEU A 46 13.28 -3.48 -2.31
N GLU A 47 14.60 -3.54 -2.25
CA GLU A 47 15.32 -3.34 -1.00
C GLU A 47 15.25 -1.88 -0.52
N GLU A 48 15.33 -0.92 -1.43
CA GLU A 48 15.14 0.50 -1.11
C GLU A 48 13.70 0.77 -0.67
N TYR A 49 12.72 0.14 -1.32
CA TYR A 49 11.31 0.27 -0.96
C TYR A 49 11.08 -0.19 0.48
N LYS A 50 11.63 -1.33 0.88
CA LYS A 50 11.57 -1.81 2.26
C LYS A 50 12.25 -0.82 3.21
N ARG A 51 13.47 -0.41 2.90
CA ARG A 51 14.26 0.50 3.74
C ARG A 51 13.54 1.80 4.02
N VAL A 52 12.96 2.45 2.99
CA VAL A 52 12.24 3.71 3.21
C VAL A 52 10.96 3.48 4.01
N HIS A 53 10.28 2.34 3.82
CA HIS A 53 9.08 2.00 4.57
C HIS A 53 9.36 1.52 6.01
N GLU A 54 10.61 1.29 6.40
CA GLU A 54 11.00 1.10 7.81
C GLU A 54 11.09 2.43 8.58
N ASP A 55 11.26 3.55 7.86
CA ASP A 55 11.40 4.90 8.42
C ASP A 55 10.55 5.90 7.62
N VAL A 56 9.24 5.67 7.64
CA VAL A 56 8.27 6.52 6.96
C VAL A 56 8.28 7.92 7.58
N PHE A 57 8.25 8.96 6.74
CA PHE A 57 8.23 10.34 7.20
C PHE A 57 7.09 10.58 8.20
N GLU A 58 7.40 11.23 9.33
CA GLU A 58 6.45 11.42 10.43
C GLU A 58 5.20 12.20 9.98
N GLY A 59 5.35 13.22 9.12
CA GLY A 59 4.22 13.98 8.59
C GLY A 59 3.30 13.15 7.71
N VAL A 60 3.82 12.15 6.99
CA VAL A 60 3.02 11.20 6.22
C VAL A 60 2.16 10.34 7.16
N LEU A 61 2.75 9.79 8.21
CA LEU A 61 2.02 9.01 9.21
C LEU A 61 0.96 9.86 9.92
N LYS A 62 1.26 11.13 10.23
CA LYS A 62 0.30 12.09 10.79
C LYS A 62 -0.83 12.39 9.79
N ALA A 63 -0.52 12.59 8.51
CA ALA A 63 -1.52 12.84 7.47
C ALA A 63 -2.49 11.67 7.31
N LEU A 64 -1.97 10.44 7.25
CA LEU A 64 -2.77 9.21 7.22
C LEU A 64 -3.69 9.11 8.46
N ARG A 65 -3.15 9.38 9.65
CA ARG A 65 -3.94 9.38 10.89
C ARG A 65 -5.06 10.42 10.87
N ARG A 66 -4.76 11.67 10.47
CA ARG A 66 -5.76 12.75 10.35
C ARG A 66 -6.88 12.39 9.38
N ALA A 67 -6.56 11.68 8.30
CA ALA A 67 -7.53 11.22 7.33
C ALA A 67 -8.31 9.95 7.76
N GLY A 68 -8.07 9.44 8.98
CA GLY A 68 -8.77 8.24 9.46
C GLY A 68 -8.34 6.94 8.79
N VAL A 69 -7.11 6.89 8.25
CA VAL A 69 -6.51 5.64 7.75
C VAL A 69 -5.86 4.91 8.93
N VAL A 70 -6.25 3.65 9.11
CA VAL A 70 -5.74 2.77 10.17
C VAL A 70 -5.55 1.36 9.62
N ASP A 71 -4.84 0.51 10.37
CA ASP A 71 -4.62 -0.90 9.99
C ASP A 71 -4.08 -1.04 8.56
N TYR A 72 -3.15 -0.15 8.20
CA TYR A 72 -2.57 -0.04 6.87
C TYR A 72 -1.31 -0.90 6.76
N SER A 73 -1.36 -1.89 5.88
CA SER A 73 -0.25 -2.77 5.52
C SER A 73 -0.02 -2.75 4.01
N ILE A 74 1.23 -2.97 3.59
CA ILE A 74 1.61 -3.18 2.20
C ILE A 74 2.37 -4.50 2.12
N HIS A 75 1.90 -5.41 1.26
CA HIS A 75 2.51 -6.72 1.04
C HIS A 75 3.18 -6.76 -0.33
N HIS A 76 4.38 -7.34 -0.40
CA HIS A 76 5.07 -7.58 -1.67
C HIS A 76 4.83 -9.03 -2.14
N PHE A 77 4.55 -9.18 -3.42
CA PHE A 77 4.49 -10.46 -4.13
C PHE A 77 5.48 -10.43 -5.29
N GLU A 78 6.24 -11.52 -5.44
CA GLU A 78 6.98 -11.82 -6.66
C GLU A 78 6.27 -12.99 -7.36
N LEU A 79 5.73 -12.74 -8.55
CA LEU A 79 4.89 -13.69 -9.27
C LEU A 79 5.46 -13.97 -10.67
N PRO A 80 5.35 -15.20 -11.20
CA PRO A 80 5.74 -15.47 -12.58
C PRO A 80 4.80 -14.77 -13.58
N LEU A 81 5.34 -14.18 -14.65
CA LEU A 81 4.53 -13.52 -15.70
C LEU A 81 3.59 -14.49 -16.43
N ASN A 82 3.94 -15.77 -16.51
CA ASN A 82 3.10 -16.81 -17.11
C ASN A 82 3.20 -18.12 -16.30
N PRO A 83 2.27 -18.41 -15.38
CA PRO A 83 2.32 -19.61 -14.57
C PRO A 83 2.03 -20.90 -15.35
N SER A 84 1.55 -20.83 -16.60
CA SER A 84 1.28 -22.01 -17.43
C SER A 84 2.42 -22.37 -18.39
N SER A 85 3.45 -21.52 -18.53
CA SER A 85 4.64 -21.85 -19.32
C SER A 85 5.66 -22.62 -18.47
N THR A 86 5.37 -23.89 -18.20
CA THR A 86 6.37 -24.86 -17.75
C THR A 86 7.29 -25.18 -18.92
N THR A 87 8.15 -24.25 -19.31
CA THR A 87 9.15 -24.49 -20.35
C THR A 87 10.49 -24.76 -19.69
N THR A 88 10.84 -26.04 -19.68
CA THR A 88 12.15 -26.58 -19.36
C THR A 88 13.15 -26.12 -20.42
N SER A 89 13.60 -24.86 -20.36
CA SER A 89 14.74 -24.40 -21.15
C SER A 89 15.81 -23.80 -20.25
N SER A 90 17.00 -24.41 -20.32
CA SER A 90 18.19 -23.97 -19.63
C SER A 90 18.60 -22.58 -20.12
N ALA A 91 18.81 -21.65 -19.18
CA ALA A 91 19.51 -20.38 -19.34
C ALA A 91 18.72 -19.14 -19.83
N SER A 92 17.55 -18.88 -19.24
CA SER A 92 17.03 -17.51 -19.12
C SER A 92 16.32 -17.35 -17.77
N THR A 93 16.70 -16.35 -16.97
CA THR A 93 16.05 -16.02 -15.70
C THR A 93 14.55 -15.91 -15.93
N PRO A 94 13.70 -16.63 -15.18
CA PRO A 94 12.26 -16.55 -15.36
C PRO A 94 11.81 -15.10 -15.11
N SER A 95 11.09 -14.51 -16.05
CA SER A 95 10.57 -13.16 -15.91
C SER A 95 9.48 -13.12 -14.85
N THR A 96 9.76 -12.47 -13.72
CA THR A 96 8.82 -12.26 -12.62
C THR A 96 8.23 -10.85 -12.67
N THR A 97 7.06 -10.67 -12.09
CA THR A 97 6.40 -9.39 -11.82
C THR A 97 6.36 -9.17 -10.33
N HIS A 98 6.75 -7.98 -9.90
CA HIS A 98 6.66 -7.58 -8.50
C HIS A 98 5.41 -6.72 -8.32
N ILE A 99 4.54 -7.14 -7.39
CA ILE A 99 3.28 -6.45 -7.08
C ILE A 99 3.29 -6.08 -5.61
N LEU A 100 2.83 -4.86 -5.31
CA LEU A 100 2.51 -4.44 -3.97
C LEU A 100 0.99 -4.46 -3.79
N VAL A 101 0.54 -5.03 -2.66
CA VAL A 101 -0.86 -5.07 -2.26
C VAL A 101 -1.01 -4.28 -0.97
N ALA A 102 -1.59 -3.09 -1.08
CA ALA A 102 -1.97 -2.24 0.03
C ALA A 102 -3.34 -2.66 0.57
N HIS A 103 -3.44 -2.90 1.87
CA HIS A 103 -4.70 -3.12 2.57
C HIS A 103 -4.80 -2.17 3.76
N MET A 104 -5.88 -1.41 3.85
CA MET A 104 -6.11 -0.44 4.91
C MET A 104 -7.57 -0.35 5.30
N ARG A 105 -7.84 0.15 6.50
CA ARG A 105 -9.17 0.56 6.94
C ARG A 105 -9.27 2.08 6.91
N TYR A 106 -10.41 2.56 6.44
CA TYR A 106 -10.80 3.97 6.54
C TYR A 106 -12.04 4.09 7.41
N ILE A 107 -11.96 4.95 8.43
CA ILE A 107 -12.87 4.90 9.58
C ILE A 107 -13.78 6.12 9.68
N ASN A 108 -13.53 7.16 8.89
CA ASN A 108 -14.29 8.41 8.98
C ASN A 108 -15.64 8.33 8.26
N SER A 109 -15.87 7.34 7.38
CA SER A 109 -17.13 7.14 6.67
C SER A 109 -17.22 5.73 6.08
N THR A 110 -18.42 5.33 5.67
CA THR A 110 -18.72 4.09 4.92
C THR A 110 -18.76 4.32 3.39
N SER A 111 -18.50 5.53 2.92
CA SER A 111 -18.50 5.91 1.50
C SER A 111 -17.09 5.92 0.90
N LEU A 112 -16.91 5.25 -0.25
CA LEU A 112 -15.67 5.32 -1.03
C LEU A 112 -15.39 6.72 -1.58
N ASP A 113 -16.42 7.54 -1.81
CA ASP A 113 -16.22 8.91 -2.29
C ASP A 113 -15.73 9.85 -1.19
N ASP A 114 -16.16 9.61 0.06
CA ASP A 114 -15.59 10.30 1.22
C ASP A 114 -14.13 9.91 1.43
N PHE A 115 -13.81 8.62 1.28
CA PHE A 115 -12.42 8.15 1.31
C PHE A 115 -11.58 8.85 0.24
N LYS A 116 -12.02 8.90 -1.02
CA LYS A 116 -11.29 9.60 -2.11
C LYS A 116 -11.05 11.07 -1.78
N ARG A 117 -12.06 11.76 -1.24
CA ARG A 117 -11.95 13.17 -0.85
C ARG A 117 -10.90 13.36 0.25
N ASP A 118 -10.88 12.50 1.26
CA ASP A 118 -9.92 12.62 2.36
C ASP A 118 -8.50 12.19 1.93
N MET A 119 -8.37 11.23 1.00
CA MET A 119 -7.09 10.91 0.38
C MET A 119 -6.55 12.06 -0.48
N ALA A 120 -7.42 12.82 -1.15
CA ALA A 120 -7.01 14.01 -1.90
C ALA A 120 -6.36 15.06 -0.98
N LYS A 121 -6.91 15.26 0.23
CA LYS A 121 -6.32 16.16 1.25
C LYS A 121 -4.95 15.69 1.73
N ILE A 122 -4.71 14.38 1.83
CA ILE A 122 -3.37 13.86 2.12
C ILE A 122 -2.40 14.26 1.01
N GLY A 123 -2.85 14.28 -0.25
CA GLY A 123 -2.02 14.73 -1.38
C GLY A 123 -1.69 16.21 -1.40
N GLU A 124 -2.34 17.03 -0.58
CA GLU A 124 -2.00 18.44 -0.39
C GLU A 124 -0.87 18.64 0.64
N ASP A 125 -0.55 17.63 1.45
CA ASP A 125 0.49 17.69 2.48
C ASP A 125 1.90 17.69 1.84
N PRO A 126 2.75 18.70 2.12
CA PRO A 126 4.08 18.79 1.50
C PRO A 126 5.02 17.63 1.85
N GLU A 127 4.91 17.04 3.05
CA GLU A 127 5.72 15.86 3.40
C GLU A 127 5.24 14.63 2.64
N THR A 128 3.93 14.47 2.46
CA THR A 128 3.36 13.45 1.58
C THR A 128 3.84 13.60 0.14
N GLN A 129 3.85 14.80 -0.41
CA GLN A 129 4.33 15.01 -1.77
C GLN A 129 5.82 14.66 -1.93
N ARG A 130 6.67 15.01 -0.95
CA ARG A 130 8.08 14.61 -0.94
C ARG A 130 8.26 13.10 -0.83
N TRP A 131 7.47 12.47 0.04
CA TRP A 131 7.45 11.02 0.17
C TRP A 131 7.06 10.33 -1.15
N TRP A 132 6.04 10.83 -1.83
CA TRP A 132 5.62 10.31 -3.13
C TRP A 132 6.67 10.50 -4.22
N GLN A 133 7.39 11.62 -4.26
CA GLN A 133 8.51 11.79 -5.19
C GLN A 133 9.57 10.70 -5.04
N LEU A 134 9.79 10.20 -3.81
CA LEU A 134 10.69 9.09 -3.54
C LEU A 134 10.06 7.75 -3.99
N THR A 135 8.85 7.44 -3.53
CA THR A 135 8.23 6.11 -3.75
C THR A 135 7.70 5.88 -5.16
N ASP A 136 7.19 6.92 -5.83
CA ASP A 136 6.65 6.80 -7.19
C ASP A 136 7.74 6.35 -8.18
N ASN A 137 8.99 6.77 -7.96
CA ASN A 137 10.13 6.35 -8.77
C ASN A 137 10.45 4.85 -8.66
N MET A 138 9.96 4.18 -7.62
CA MET A 138 10.13 2.74 -7.39
C MET A 138 8.96 1.93 -7.95
N GLN A 139 7.85 2.58 -8.26
CA GLN A 139 6.58 1.94 -8.58
C GLN A 139 6.25 2.03 -10.07
N SER A 140 5.27 1.23 -10.49
CA SER A 140 4.68 1.29 -11.82
C SER A 140 3.17 1.12 -11.72
N SER A 141 2.41 2.15 -12.10
CA SER A 141 0.95 2.09 -12.08
C SER A 141 0.40 1.13 -13.13
N PHE A 142 -0.74 0.50 -12.81
CA PHE A 142 -1.56 -0.24 -13.77
C PHE A 142 -2.67 0.63 -14.41
N ILE A 143 -2.80 1.89 -13.98
CA ILE A 143 -3.81 2.81 -14.48
C ILE A 143 -3.29 3.47 -15.78
N PRO A 144 -4.01 3.37 -16.91
CA PRO A 144 -3.61 4.02 -18.15
C PRO A 144 -3.48 5.53 -17.98
N GLY A 145 -2.34 6.10 -18.40
CA GLY A 145 -2.07 7.54 -18.32
C GLY A 145 -1.67 8.05 -16.93
N ALA A 146 -1.46 7.17 -15.96
CA ALA A 146 -0.92 7.55 -14.65
C ALA A 146 0.55 7.98 -14.74
N VAL A 147 0.89 9.07 -14.04
CA VAL A 147 2.22 9.68 -14.06
C VAL A 147 2.86 9.82 -12.67
N GLY A 148 2.07 9.71 -11.60
CA GLY A 148 2.53 9.68 -10.21
C GLY A 148 1.36 9.74 -9.23
N SER A 149 1.63 9.69 -7.93
CA SER A 149 0.65 9.82 -6.85
C SER A 149 0.06 11.23 -6.76
N ALA A 150 0.84 12.26 -7.10
CA ALA A 150 0.43 13.66 -6.97
C ALA A 150 -0.50 14.17 -8.08
N THR A 151 -0.44 13.58 -9.29
CA THR A 151 -1.16 14.10 -10.47
C THR A 151 -1.64 12.99 -11.39
N GLY A 152 -2.69 13.28 -12.17
CA GLY A 152 -3.25 12.35 -13.16
C GLY A 152 -4.48 11.58 -12.66
N PRO A 153 -4.83 10.45 -13.31
CA PRO A 153 -6.04 9.69 -13.02
C PRO A 153 -6.02 8.88 -11.71
N GLY A 154 -4.95 8.99 -10.92
CA GLY A 154 -4.64 8.14 -9.78
C GLY A 154 -3.43 7.25 -10.03
N TRP A 155 -2.86 6.68 -8.96
CA TRP A 155 -1.60 5.92 -9.03
C TRP A 155 -1.76 4.44 -8.67
N TRP A 156 -2.51 4.15 -7.61
CA TRP A 156 -2.80 2.79 -7.15
C TRP A 156 -4.16 2.30 -7.68
N SER A 157 -4.20 1.08 -8.24
CA SER A 157 -5.44 0.47 -8.72
C SER A 157 -6.26 -0.09 -7.57
N THR A 158 -7.51 0.36 -7.42
CA THR A 158 -8.37 -0.06 -6.30
C THR A 158 -9.17 -1.32 -6.66
N GLY A 159 -9.11 -2.34 -5.80
CA GLY A 159 -9.88 -3.57 -5.94
C GLY A 159 -11.31 -3.42 -5.41
N LYS A 160 -12.26 -4.11 -6.05
CA LYS A 160 -13.63 -4.24 -5.54
C LYS A 160 -13.66 -5.37 -4.50
N GLU A 161 -14.14 -5.08 -3.30
CA GLU A 161 -14.43 -6.14 -2.33
C GLU A 161 -15.59 -7.00 -2.84
N VAL A 162 -15.37 -8.32 -2.92
CA VAL A 162 -16.35 -9.29 -3.43
C VAL A 162 -16.82 -10.28 -2.36
N PHE A 163 -16.14 -10.35 -1.23
CA PHE A 163 -16.46 -11.22 -0.11
C PHE A 163 -15.93 -10.62 1.19
N ARG A 164 -16.68 -10.82 2.27
CA ARG A 164 -16.30 -10.46 3.64
C ARG A 164 -16.92 -11.46 4.62
N PHE A 165 -16.17 -11.80 5.65
CA PHE A 165 -16.64 -12.61 6.76
C PHE A 165 -16.07 -12.05 8.05
N GLU A 166 -16.94 -11.78 9.03
CA GLU A 166 -16.55 -11.08 10.26
C GLU A 166 -16.42 -11.99 11.50
N GLY A 167 -16.74 -13.29 11.37
CA GLY A 167 -16.60 -14.28 12.44
C GLY A 167 -17.68 -14.15 13.50
#